data_AF-A0A7L1JEV1-F1
#
_entry.id   AF-A0A7L1JEV1-F1
#
_cell.length_a   1.000
_cell.length_b   1.000
_cell.length_c   1.000
_cell.angle_alpha   90.00
_cell.angle_beta   90.00
_cell.angle_gamma   90.00
#
_symmetry.space_group_name_H-M   'P 1'
#
loop_
_entity.id
_entity.type
_entity.pdbx_description
1 polymer ?
#
loop_
_entity_poly.entity_id
_entity_poly.type
_entity_poly.pdbx_seq_one_letter_code
_entity_poly.pdbx_strand_id
1 'polypeptide(L)'
;MGYDVARFQGDVDEDLICPICSGVLEEPVQAPHCEHAFCNACITQWFSQQQTCPVDRSVVTVAHLRPVPRIMRNMLSKLQITCDNAVFGCTAVVRLDNLMSHLNDCEHNPKRPVTCEQGCGLEMPKDELPNHNCIKHLRSVVQQQQTRIAELEKTSAEHKHQLAEQKRDIQLLKAYMRAIRSVNPNLQNLEETIEYNEILEWVNSLQPARVTRWGG
;
A
#
# COMPACT_ATOMS: atom_id res chain seq x y z
N MET A 1 -21.22 0.61 -15.40
CA MET A 1 -21.42 2.01 -14.97
C MET A 1 -22.85 2.13 -14.52
N GLY A 2 -23.10 2.69 -13.34
CA GLY A 2 -24.42 2.65 -12.73
C GLY A 2 -24.77 1.25 -12.25
N TYR A 3 -25.59 1.15 -11.21
CA TYR A 3 -26.09 -0.12 -10.70
C TYR A 3 -27.31 -0.57 -11.52
N ASP A 4 -27.41 -1.86 -11.81
CA ASP A 4 -28.57 -2.44 -12.49
C ASP A 4 -29.82 -2.29 -11.61
N VAL A 5 -30.88 -1.69 -12.18
CA VAL A 5 -32.16 -1.42 -11.51
C VAL A 5 -32.82 -2.71 -11.04
N ALA A 6 -32.68 -3.81 -11.80
CA ALA A 6 -33.29 -5.09 -11.47
C ALA A 6 -32.76 -5.73 -10.16
N ARG A 7 -31.64 -5.23 -9.64
CA ARG A 7 -31.05 -5.70 -8.38
C ARG A 7 -31.63 -5.01 -7.14
N PHE A 8 -32.37 -3.93 -7.31
CA PHE A 8 -32.93 -3.19 -6.18
C PHE A 8 -34.26 -3.80 -5.73
N GLN A 9 -34.51 -3.74 -4.42
CA GLN A 9 -35.78 -4.15 -3.83
C GLN A 9 -36.75 -2.97 -3.86
N GLY A 10 -37.92 -3.19 -4.46
CA GLY A 10 -38.95 -2.16 -4.61
C GLY A 10 -38.67 -1.18 -5.75
N ASP A 11 -39.50 -0.14 -5.82
CA ASP A 11 -39.39 0.87 -6.87
C ASP A 11 -38.26 1.85 -6.56
N VAL A 12 -37.40 2.08 -7.56
CA VAL A 12 -36.36 3.11 -7.49
C VAL A 12 -36.91 4.38 -8.12
N ASP A 13 -36.77 5.50 -7.41
CA ASP A 13 -37.17 6.82 -7.89
C ASP A 13 -36.44 7.18 -9.20
N GLU A 14 -37.16 7.71 -10.18
CA GLU A 14 -36.62 8.08 -11.50
C GLU A 14 -35.53 9.15 -11.39
N ASP A 15 -35.61 10.02 -10.37
CA ASP A 15 -34.59 11.05 -10.10
C ASP A 15 -33.22 10.45 -9.68
N LEU A 16 -33.19 9.16 -9.33
CA LEU A 16 -31.98 8.42 -8.96
C LEU A 16 -31.41 7.58 -10.10
N ILE A 17 -32.02 7.67 -11.30
CA ILE A 17 -31.58 6.94 -12.49
C ILE A 17 -30.71 7.84 -13.36
N CYS A 18 -29.58 7.30 -13.81
CA CYS A 18 -28.69 8.01 -14.72
C CYS A 18 -29.28 8.04 -16.14
N PRO A 19 -29.48 9.22 -16.76
CA PRO A 19 -30.01 9.32 -18.12
C PRO A 19 -29.12 8.71 -19.21
N ILE A 20 -27.83 8.47 -18.91
CA ILE A 20 -26.85 7.95 -19.88
C ILE A 20 -26.86 6.43 -19.90
N CYS A 21 -26.73 5.78 -18.73
CA CYS A 21 -26.67 4.31 -18.64
C CYS A 21 -28.01 3.65 -18.27
N SER A 22 -29.04 4.43 -17.93
CA SER A 22 -30.35 3.96 -17.45
C SER A 22 -30.29 3.08 -16.19
N GLY A 23 -29.17 3.09 -15.47
CA GLY A 23 -28.98 2.42 -14.18
C GLY A 23 -29.09 3.41 -13.00
N VAL A 24 -29.21 2.88 -11.78
CA VAL A 24 -29.16 3.69 -10.57
C VAL A 24 -27.80 4.35 -10.43
N LEU A 25 -27.78 5.62 -10.05
CA LEU A 25 -26.56 6.44 -10.02
C LEU A 25 -25.44 5.84 -9.17
N GLU A 26 -24.26 5.68 -9.77
CA GLU A 26 -23.01 5.25 -9.14
C GLU A 26 -22.03 6.41 -9.11
N GLU A 27 -21.50 6.73 -7.92
CA GLU A 27 -20.69 7.94 -7.67
C GLU A 27 -21.31 9.20 -8.31
N PRO A 28 -22.54 9.58 -7.93
CA PRO A 28 -23.31 10.61 -8.60
C PRO A 28 -22.67 12.00 -8.57
N VAL A 29 -22.64 12.63 -9.73
CA VAL A 29 -22.26 14.04 -9.92
C VAL A 29 -23.39 14.81 -10.60
N GLN A 30 -23.46 16.11 -10.36
CA GLN A 30 -24.50 17.01 -10.84
C GLN A 30 -23.88 18.14 -11.66
N ALA A 31 -24.54 18.50 -12.75
CA ALA A 31 -24.24 19.74 -13.48
C ALA A 31 -24.79 20.96 -12.70
N PRO A 32 -24.00 22.02 -12.49
CA PRO A 32 -24.36 23.08 -11.54
C PRO A 32 -25.45 24.04 -12.01
N HIS A 33 -25.69 24.16 -13.32
CA HIS A 33 -26.65 25.13 -13.88
C HIS A 33 -28.00 24.52 -14.25
N CYS A 34 -28.00 23.24 -14.64
CA CYS A 34 -29.21 22.53 -15.05
C CYS A 34 -29.62 21.42 -14.07
N GLU A 35 -28.83 21.20 -13.02
CA GLU A 35 -29.13 20.30 -11.90
C GLU A 35 -29.36 18.82 -12.28
N HIS A 36 -29.11 18.42 -13.53
CA HIS A 36 -29.14 17.01 -13.95
C HIS A 36 -28.00 16.20 -13.31
N ALA A 37 -28.33 15.01 -12.83
CA ALA A 37 -27.40 14.09 -12.18
C ALA A 37 -27.01 12.91 -13.08
N PHE A 38 -25.75 12.48 -12.98
CA PHE A 38 -25.17 11.41 -13.79
C PHE A 38 -24.18 10.58 -12.95
N CYS A 39 -23.92 9.33 -13.35
CA CYS A 39 -22.76 8.61 -12.83
C CYS A 39 -21.48 9.32 -13.25
N ASN A 40 -20.48 9.44 -12.37
CA ASN A 40 -19.21 10.11 -12.67
C ASN A 40 -18.55 9.54 -13.93
N ALA A 41 -18.46 8.21 -14.03
CA ALA A 41 -17.89 7.54 -15.19
C ALA A 41 -18.66 7.84 -16.49
N CYS A 42 -20.00 7.88 -16.43
CA CYS A 42 -20.84 8.12 -17.60
C CYS A 42 -20.65 9.53 -18.16
N ILE A 43 -20.72 10.56 -17.31
CA ILE A 43 -20.58 11.95 -17.77
C ILE A 43 -19.14 12.26 -18.19
N THR A 44 -18.16 11.68 -17.51
CA THR A 44 -16.75 11.82 -17.89
C THR A 44 -16.49 11.22 -19.27
N GLN A 45 -17.06 10.04 -19.56
CA GLN A 45 -16.98 9.46 -20.90
C GLN A 45 -17.69 10.33 -21.94
N TRP A 46 -18.87 10.87 -21.63
CA TRP A 46 -19.58 11.77 -22.54
C TRP A 46 -18.76 13.02 -22.90
N PHE A 47 -18.11 13.64 -21.90
CA PHE A 47 -17.27 14.82 -22.08
C PHE A 47 -16.01 14.59 -22.90
N SER A 48 -15.57 13.34 -23.08
CA SER A 48 -14.50 13.02 -24.04
C SER A 48 -14.91 13.30 -25.50
N GLN A 49 -16.20 13.36 -25.78
CA GLN A 49 -16.76 13.61 -27.12
C GLN A 49 -17.41 15.00 -27.21
N GLN A 50 -18.22 15.39 -26.22
CA GLN A 50 -19.00 16.62 -26.25
C GLN A 50 -19.07 17.26 -24.86
N GLN A 51 -18.69 18.53 -24.73
CA GLN A 51 -18.75 19.27 -23.45
C GLN A 51 -20.12 19.96 -23.25
N THR A 52 -21.18 19.15 -23.30
CA THR A 52 -22.56 19.59 -23.11
C THR A 52 -23.31 18.60 -22.23
N CYS A 53 -24.33 19.08 -21.51
CA CYS A 53 -25.23 18.21 -20.76
C CYS A 53 -26.02 17.29 -21.71
N PRO A 54 -26.05 15.96 -21.47
CA PRO A 54 -26.81 15.02 -22.30
C PRO A 54 -28.32 15.26 -22.36
N VAL A 55 -28.90 15.93 -21.35
CA VAL A 55 -30.36 16.10 -21.23
C VAL A 55 -30.85 17.36 -21.95
N ASP A 56 -30.21 18.50 -21.70
CA ASP A 56 -30.67 19.82 -22.17
C ASP A 56 -29.67 20.56 -23.07
N ARG A 57 -28.51 19.95 -23.35
CA ARG A 57 -27.43 20.48 -24.20
C ARG A 57 -26.80 21.78 -23.68
N SER A 58 -27.03 22.13 -22.41
CA SER A 58 -26.34 23.23 -21.75
C SER A 58 -24.83 23.00 -21.78
N VAL A 59 -24.03 24.07 -21.91
CA VAL A 59 -22.56 23.96 -21.90
C VAL A 59 -22.09 23.63 -20.49
N VAL A 60 -21.43 22.49 -20.34
CA VAL A 60 -20.92 22.01 -19.05
C VAL A 60 -19.52 21.45 -19.25
N THR A 61 -18.61 21.77 -18.34
CA THR A 61 -17.24 21.25 -18.34
C THR A 61 -17.01 20.35 -17.12
N VAL A 62 -16.07 19.41 -17.24
CA VAL A 62 -15.71 18.45 -16.17
C VAL A 62 -15.39 19.17 -14.85
N ALA A 63 -14.66 20.29 -14.92
CA ALA A 63 -14.22 21.05 -13.75
C ALA A 63 -15.37 21.69 -12.94
N HIS A 64 -16.54 21.83 -13.55
CA HIS A 64 -17.71 22.44 -12.92
C HIS A 64 -18.68 21.42 -12.33
N LEU A 65 -18.47 20.11 -12.54
CA LEU A 65 -19.28 19.08 -11.92
C LEU A 65 -19.17 19.15 -10.40
N ARG A 66 -20.31 19.04 -9.72
CA ARG A 66 -20.37 19.03 -8.26
C ARG A 66 -20.91 17.70 -7.77
N PRO A 67 -20.55 17.25 -6.55
CA PRO A 67 -21.25 16.15 -5.92
C PRO A 67 -22.74 16.48 -5.79
N VAL A 68 -23.62 15.50 -6.01
CA VAL A 68 -25.08 15.71 -5.84
C VAL A 68 -25.44 16.18 -4.41
N PRO A 69 -26.61 16.80 -4.19
CA PRO A 69 -27.03 17.23 -2.86
C PRO A 69 -27.06 16.08 -1.84
N ARG A 70 -26.86 16.42 -0.55
CA ARG A 70 -26.84 15.42 0.54
C ARG A 70 -28.12 14.58 0.60
N ILE A 71 -29.27 15.19 0.31
CA ILE A 71 -30.56 14.49 0.33
C ILE A 71 -30.60 13.34 -0.68
N MET A 72 -30.12 13.58 -1.91
CA MET A 72 -30.04 12.56 -2.97
C MET A 72 -29.05 11.45 -2.60
N ARG A 73 -27.88 11.80 -2.04
CA ARG A 73 -26.95 10.79 -1.49
C ARG A 73 -27.60 9.93 -0.41
N ASN A 74 -28.33 10.56 0.52
CA ASN A 74 -29.01 9.84 1.60
C ASN A 74 -30.13 8.93 1.08
N MET A 75 -30.82 9.33 0.01
CA MET A 75 -31.82 8.49 -0.67
C MET A 75 -31.16 7.26 -1.30
N LEU A 76 -30.08 7.46 -2.07
CA LEU A 76 -29.28 6.38 -2.65
C LEU A 76 -28.75 5.41 -1.58
N SER A 77 -28.16 5.93 -0.50
CA SER A 77 -27.62 5.11 0.61
C SER A 77 -28.67 4.27 1.34
N LYS A 78 -29.96 4.57 1.22
CA LYS A 78 -31.05 3.80 1.85
C LYS A 78 -31.60 2.71 0.94
N LEU A 79 -31.36 2.78 -0.36
CA LEU A 79 -31.81 1.77 -1.31
C LEU A 79 -31.24 0.40 -0.91
N GLN A 80 -32.08 -0.62 -1.06
CA GLN A 80 -31.72 -2.01 -0.78
C GLN A 80 -31.41 -2.72 -2.08
N ILE A 81 -30.25 -3.38 -2.15
CA ILE A 81 -29.72 -4.02 -3.36
C ILE A 81 -29.29 -5.46 -3.06
N THR A 82 -29.50 -6.34 -4.04
CA THR A 82 -28.99 -7.72 -4.02
C THR A 82 -27.51 -7.78 -4.37
N CYS A 83 -26.76 -8.66 -3.71
CA CYS A 83 -25.34 -8.85 -3.98
C CYS A 83 -25.06 -9.28 -5.44
N ASP A 84 -23.95 -8.82 -6.03
CA ASP A 84 -23.48 -9.27 -7.35
C ASP A 84 -23.28 -10.79 -7.42
N ASN A 85 -22.90 -11.39 -6.28
CA ASN A 85 -22.68 -12.82 -6.15
C ASN A 85 -23.97 -13.62 -5.92
N ALA A 86 -25.14 -13.04 -6.18
CA ALA A 86 -26.42 -13.77 -6.08
C ALA A 86 -26.47 -14.99 -7.01
N VAL A 87 -25.85 -14.90 -8.19
CA VAL A 87 -25.68 -16.03 -9.13
C VAL A 87 -24.86 -17.18 -8.54
N PHE A 88 -23.99 -16.88 -7.56
CA PHE A 88 -23.17 -17.86 -6.86
C PHE A 88 -23.80 -18.32 -5.53
N GLY A 89 -25.03 -17.91 -5.24
CA GLY A 89 -25.79 -18.32 -4.05
C GLY A 89 -25.89 -17.27 -2.95
N CYS A 90 -25.36 -16.05 -3.13
CA CYS A 90 -25.54 -15.00 -2.13
C CYS A 90 -26.98 -14.47 -2.11
N THR A 91 -27.73 -14.74 -1.05
CA THR A 91 -29.10 -14.22 -0.87
C THR A 91 -29.15 -12.88 -0.13
N ALA A 92 -27.99 -12.28 0.14
CA ALA A 92 -27.91 -11.06 0.92
C ALA A 92 -28.54 -9.88 0.17
N VAL A 93 -29.46 -9.21 0.86
CA VAL A 93 -29.99 -7.89 0.50
C VAL A 93 -29.42 -6.91 1.50
N VAL A 94 -28.63 -5.95 1.02
CA VAL A 94 -27.95 -4.96 1.86
C VAL A 94 -28.31 -3.57 1.40
N ARG A 95 -28.08 -2.58 2.27
CA ARG A 95 -28.17 -1.17 1.87
C ARG A 95 -27.04 -0.85 0.90
N LEU A 96 -27.28 0.03 -0.06
CA LEU A 96 -26.31 0.38 -1.10
C LEU A 96 -25.00 0.93 -0.52
N ASP A 97 -25.06 1.70 0.58
CA ASP A 97 -23.89 2.20 1.30
C ASP A 97 -23.00 1.08 1.89
N ASN A 98 -23.59 -0.05 2.24
CA ASN A 98 -22.90 -1.21 2.79
C ASN A 98 -22.52 -2.27 1.74
N LEU A 99 -22.92 -2.08 0.47
CA LEU A 99 -22.67 -3.07 -0.59
C LEU A 99 -21.18 -3.37 -0.76
N MET A 100 -20.33 -2.35 -0.78
CA MET A 100 -18.88 -2.53 -0.95
C MET A 100 -18.26 -3.33 0.19
N SER A 101 -18.66 -3.05 1.44
CA SER A 101 -18.21 -3.83 2.60
C SER A 101 -18.65 -5.28 2.48
N HIS A 102 -19.92 -5.52 2.10
CA HIS A 102 -20.42 -6.87 1.89
C HIS A 102 -19.65 -7.61 0.79
N LEU A 103 -19.34 -6.98 -0.34
CA LEU A 103 -18.63 -7.62 -1.46
C LEU A 103 -17.21 -8.08 -1.08
N ASN A 104 -16.52 -7.30 -0.23
CA ASN A 104 -15.20 -7.65 0.30
C ASN A 104 -15.24 -8.92 1.17
N ASP A 105 -16.29 -9.05 1.98
CA ASP A 105 -16.43 -10.14 2.95
C ASP A 105 -17.35 -11.27 2.46
N CYS A 106 -17.92 -11.16 1.26
CA CYS A 106 -18.94 -12.08 0.76
C CYS A 106 -18.38 -13.50 0.62
N GLU A 107 -18.97 -14.45 1.34
CA GLU A 107 -18.56 -15.87 1.31
C GLU A 107 -18.75 -16.53 -0.06
N HIS A 108 -19.68 -16.00 -0.86
CA HIS A 108 -20.02 -16.48 -2.19
C HIS A 108 -19.23 -15.76 -3.30
N ASN A 109 -18.31 -14.86 -2.95
CA ASN A 109 -17.42 -14.24 -3.93
C ASN A 109 -16.38 -15.27 -4.41
N PRO A 110 -16.42 -15.71 -5.68
CA PRO A 110 -15.48 -16.70 -6.20
C PRO A 110 -14.03 -16.20 -6.19
N LYS A 111 -13.84 -14.88 -6.34
CA LYS A 111 -12.52 -14.24 -6.35
C LYS A 111 -12.02 -13.86 -4.96
N ARG A 112 -12.76 -14.18 -3.90
CA ARG A 112 -12.33 -13.90 -2.52
C ARG A 112 -10.97 -14.57 -2.28
N PRO A 113 -9.93 -13.81 -1.87
CA PRO A 113 -8.66 -14.41 -1.50
C PRO A 113 -8.84 -15.35 -0.32
N VAL A 114 -8.37 -16.58 -0.49
CA VAL A 114 -8.35 -17.60 0.55
C VAL A 114 -6.94 -18.18 0.64
N THR A 115 -6.47 -18.38 1.87
CA THR A 115 -5.25 -19.13 2.14
C THR A 115 -5.53 -20.61 1.97
N CYS A 116 -4.62 -21.33 1.34
CA CYS A 116 -4.74 -22.79 1.21
C CYS A 116 -4.87 -23.49 2.58
N GLU A 117 -5.98 -24.22 2.77
CA GLU A 117 -6.30 -24.93 4.02
C GLU A 117 -5.37 -26.10 4.31
N GLN A 118 -4.69 -26.62 3.28
CA GLN A 118 -3.73 -27.72 3.40
C GLN A 118 -2.34 -27.26 3.87
N GLY A 119 -2.21 -25.99 4.30
CA GLY A 119 -1.03 -25.48 4.98
C GLY A 119 0.15 -25.09 4.09
N CYS A 120 -0.04 -24.99 2.77
CA CYS A 120 1.03 -24.53 1.87
C CYS A 120 1.28 -23.00 1.94
N GLY A 121 0.39 -22.26 2.61
CA GLY A 121 0.50 -20.81 2.83
C GLY A 121 0.25 -19.93 1.60
N LEU A 122 -0.11 -20.50 0.44
CA LEU A 122 -0.44 -19.73 -0.75
C LEU A 122 -1.81 -19.06 -0.61
N GLU A 123 -1.87 -17.77 -0.89
CA GLU A 123 -3.11 -17.01 -1.06
C GLU A 123 -3.56 -17.06 -2.52
N MET A 124 -4.82 -17.42 -2.75
CA MET A 124 -5.39 -17.54 -4.10
C MET A 124 -6.91 -17.32 -4.10
N PRO A 125 -7.53 -17.06 -5.27
CA PRO A 125 -8.98 -17.01 -5.41
C PRO A 125 -9.67 -18.31 -4.97
N LYS A 126 -10.86 -18.20 -4.34
CA LYS A 126 -11.65 -19.34 -3.85
C LYS A 126 -12.06 -20.31 -4.96
N ASP A 127 -12.34 -19.82 -6.17
CA ASP A 127 -12.67 -20.63 -7.34
C ASP A 127 -11.48 -21.44 -7.90
N GLU A 128 -10.25 -20.97 -7.70
CA GLU A 128 -9.04 -21.69 -8.09
C GLU A 128 -8.62 -22.75 -7.06
N LEU A 129 -9.12 -22.68 -5.82
CA LEU A 129 -8.76 -23.59 -4.73
C LEU A 129 -8.92 -25.08 -5.08
N PRO A 130 -9.99 -25.56 -5.76
CA PRO A 130 -10.14 -26.97 -6.14
C PRO A 130 -9.05 -27.47 -7.10
N ASN A 131 -8.46 -26.56 -7.89
CA ASN A 131 -7.43 -26.89 -8.87
C ASN A 131 -6.01 -26.66 -8.30
N HIS A 132 -5.89 -26.27 -7.03
CA HIS A 132 -4.61 -26.01 -6.38
C HIS A 132 -3.80 -27.28 -6.11
N ASN A 133 -2.52 -27.28 -6.49
CA ASN A 133 -1.59 -28.37 -6.17
C ASN A 133 -0.53 -27.91 -5.17
N CYS A 134 -0.74 -28.25 -3.88
CA CYS A 134 0.16 -27.90 -2.78
C CYS A 134 1.59 -28.37 -3.01
N ILE A 135 1.76 -29.60 -3.50
CA ILE A 135 3.09 -30.22 -3.66
C ILE A 135 3.89 -29.47 -4.73
N LYS A 136 3.24 -29.10 -5.85
CA LYS A 136 3.89 -28.31 -6.91
C LYS A 136 4.33 -26.94 -6.38
N HIS A 137 3.45 -26.26 -5.64
CA HIS A 137 3.78 -24.98 -5.03
C HIS A 137 4.96 -25.10 -4.05
N LEU A 138 4.87 -26.03 -3.08
CA LEU A 138 5.91 -26.24 -2.08
C LEU A 138 7.26 -26.63 -2.71
N ARG A 139 7.28 -27.47 -3.76
CA ARG A 139 8.52 -27.78 -4.50
C ARG A 139 9.13 -26.52 -5.13
N SER A 140 8.31 -25.66 -5.73
CA SER A 140 8.78 -24.39 -6.29
C SER A 140 9.36 -23.48 -5.21
N VAL A 141 8.70 -23.38 -4.05
CA VAL A 141 9.18 -22.58 -2.92
C VAL A 141 10.52 -23.11 -2.40
N VAL A 142 10.65 -24.43 -2.21
CA VAL A 142 11.91 -25.07 -1.78
C VAL A 142 13.02 -24.80 -2.78
N GLN A 143 12.75 -24.95 -4.08
CA GLN A 143 13.74 -24.68 -5.13
C GLN A 143 14.20 -23.22 -5.13
N GLN A 144 13.26 -22.28 -5.00
CA GLN A 144 13.58 -20.85 -4.91
C GLN A 144 14.37 -20.51 -3.64
N GLN A 145 14.06 -21.14 -2.52
CA GLN A 145 14.81 -20.96 -1.28
C GLN A 145 16.24 -21.52 -1.43
N GLN A 146 16.41 -22.68 -2.06
CA GLN A 146 17.73 -23.25 -2.33
C GLN A 146 18.60 -22.35 -3.20
N THR A 147 18.03 -21.77 -4.27
CA THR A 147 18.79 -20.82 -5.12
C THR A 147 19.18 -19.56 -4.35
N ARG A 148 18.26 -19.02 -3.54
CA ARG A 148 18.52 -17.83 -2.73
C ARG A 148 19.57 -18.08 -1.64
N ILE A 149 19.56 -19.25 -1.02
CA ILE A 149 20.59 -19.65 -0.06
C ILE A 149 21.95 -19.73 -0.76
N ALA A 150 22.04 -20.37 -1.93
CA ALA A 150 23.29 -20.47 -2.68
C ALA A 150 23.86 -19.10 -3.08
N GLU A 151 22.99 -18.16 -3.51
CA GLU A 151 23.38 -16.77 -3.80
C GLU A 151 23.88 -16.03 -2.55
N LEU A 152 23.19 -16.20 -1.41
CA LEU A 152 23.58 -15.61 -0.13
C LEU A 152 24.91 -16.18 0.38
N GLU A 153 25.15 -17.47 0.20
CA GLU A 153 26.43 -18.11 0.54
C GLU A 153 27.57 -17.58 -0.33
N LYS A 154 27.34 -17.41 -1.64
CA LYS A 154 28.31 -16.84 -2.56
C LYS A 154 28.67 -15.39 -2.18
N THR A 155 27.67 -14.54 -1.98
CA THR A 155 27.88 -13.14 -1.58
C THR A 155 28.56 -13.05 -0.21
N SER A 156 28.21 -13.92 0.74
CA SER A 156 28.91 -14.00 2.03
C SER A 156 30.38 -14.38 1.87
N ALA A 157 30.70 -15.31 0.97
CA ALA A 157 32.09 -15.69 0.69
C ALA A 157 32.89 -14.54 0.05
N GLU A 158 32.29 -13.82 -0.90
CA GLU A 158 32.90 -12.63 -1.53
C GLU A 158 33.16 -11.51 -0.50
N HIS A 159 32.18 -11.22 0.36
CA HIS A 159 32.32 -10.23 1.43
C HIS A 159 33.41 -10.63 2.44
N LYS A 160 33.51 -11.93 2.78
CA LYS A 160 34.59 -12.44 3.64
C LYS A 160 35.97 -12.25 3.00
N HIS A 161 36.08 -12.44 1.68
CA HIS A 161 37.33 -12.22 0.96
C HIS A 161 37.74 -10.74 0.96
N GLN A 162 36.80 -9.84 0.61
CA GLN A 162 37.03 -8.40 0.64
C GLN A 162 37.42 -7.91 2.04
N LEU A 163 36.76 -8.40 3.08
CA LEU A 163 37.08 -8.06 4.46
C LEU A 163 38.49 -8.53 4.86
N ALA A 164 38.93 -9.69 4.37
CA ALA A 164 40.27 -10.19 4.61
C ALA A 164 41.34 -9.34 3.90
N GLU A 165 41.07 -8.87 2.69
CA GLU A 165 41.94 -7.95 1.95
C GLU A 165 42.04 -6.59 2.64
N GLN A 166 40.91 -5.96 2.96
CA GLN A 166 40.87 -4.71 3.72
C GLN A 166 41.61 -4.82 5.07
N LYS A 167 41.50 -5.97 5.75
CA LYS A 167 42.24 -6.21 7.00
C LYS A 167 43.75 -6.24 6.78
N ARG A 168 44.24 -6.79 5.66
CA ARG A 168 45.66 -6.77 5.29
C ARG A 168 46.14 -5.35 4.99
N ASP A 169 45.36 -4.59 4.23
CA ASP A 169 45.69 -3.20 3.91
C ASP A 169 45.76 -2.32 5.16
N ILE A 170 44.80 -2.48 6.09
CA ILE A 170 44.82 -1.81 7.39
C ILE A 170 46.06 -2.19 8.19
N GLN A 171 46.48 -3.46 8.17
CA GLN A 171 47.71 -3.90 8.85
C GLN A 171 48.96 -3.27 8.24
N LEU A 172 49.02 -3.16 6.91
CA LEU A 172 50.11 -2.51 6.20
C LEU A 172 50.16 -1.01 6.51
N LEU A 173 49.03 -0.32 6.45
CA LEU A 173 48.91 1.10 6.82
C LEU A 173 49.34 1.34 8.28
N LYS A 174 48.91 0.46 9.20
CA LYS A 174 49.36 0.50 10.60
C LYS A 174 50.87 0.33 10.72
N ALA A 175 51.49 -0.58 9.97
CA ALA A 175 52.94 -0.76 9.98
C ALA A 175 53.68 0.46 9.42
N TYR A 176 53.20 1.02 8.31
CA TYR A 176 53.77 2.23 7.71
C TYR A 176 53.69 3.44 8.65
N MET A 177 52.54 3.65 9.30
CA MET A 177 52.38 4.69 10.31
C MET A 177 53.36 4.52 11.48
N ARG A 178 53.55 3.30 11.99
CA ARG A 178 54.56 3.04 13.04
C ARG A 178 55.98 3.36 12.58
N ALA A 179 56.34 2.97 11.35
CA ALA A 179 57.65 3.26 10.79
C ALA A 179 57.88 4.78 10.66
N ILE A 180 56.92 5.52 10.11
CA ILE A 180 56.98 6.99 10.04
C ILE A 180 57.16 7.62 11.43
N ARG A 181 56.39 7.18 12.43
CA ARG A 181 56.51 7.67 13.80
C ARG A 181 57.91 7.45 14.39
N SER A 182 58.54 6.31 14.10
CA SER A 182 59.89 5.99 14.60
C SER A 182 61.00 6.90 14.06
N VAL A 183 60.77 7.56 12.91
CA VAL A 183 61.76 8.40 12.23
C VAL A 183 61.46 9.90 12.40
N ASN A 184 60.27 10.28 12.87
CA ASN A 184 59.86 11.67 13.05
C ASN A 184 59.45 11.97 14.51
N PRO A 185 60.30 12.67 15.30
CA PRO A 185 60.05 12.96 16.72
C PRO A 185 58.75 13.75 16.97
N ASN A 186 58.36 14.62 16.04
CA ASN A 186 57.13 15.41 16.15
C ASN A 186 55.87 14.54 16.01
N LEU A 187 55.94 13.44 15.26
CA LEU A 187 54.83 12.49 15.09
C LEU A 187 54.76 11.48 16.24
N GLN A 188 55.84 11.31 16.99
CA GLN A 188 55.90 10.43 18.15
C GLN A 188 55.10 11.01 19.33
N ASN A 189 55.23 12.32 19.57
CA ASN A 189 54.42 13.05 20.56
C ASN A 189 52.95 13.22 20.15
N LEU A 190 52.61 12.95 18.88
CA LEU A 190 51.26 13.12 18.35
C LEU A 190 50.27 12.08 18.94
N GLU A 191 50.74 10.88 19.26
CA GLU A 191 49.91 9.82 19.87
C GLU A 191 49.49 10.19 21.29
N GLU A 192 50.43 10.68 22.11
CA GLU A 192 50.14 11.23 23.44
C GLU A 192 49.21 12.45 23.34
N THR A 193 49.37 13.28 22.31
CA THR A 193 48.51 14.45 22.08
C THR A 193 47.09 14.03 21.67
N ILE A 194 46.93 12.98 20.86
CA ILE A 194 45.63 12.44 20.45
C ILE A 194 44.94 11.78 21.64
N GLU A 195 45.63 10.92 22.40
CA GLU A 195 45.06 10.30 23.62
C GLU A 195 44.67 11.36 24.65
N TYR A 196 45.50 12.39 24.85
CA TYR A 196 45.18 13.51 25.73
C TYR A 196 43.95 14.30 25.26
N ASN A 197 43.81 14.54 23.94
CA ASN A 197 42.63 15.20 23.38
C ASN A 197 41.37 14.35 23.49
N GLU A 198 41.44 13.02 23.28
CA GLU A 198 40.30 12.12 23.48
C GLU A 198 39.85 12.09 24.95
N ILE A 199 40.81 12.09 25.90
CA ILE A 199 40.51 12.20 27.34
C ILE A 199 39.83 13.54 27.64
N LEU A 200 40.31 14.65 27.05
CA LEU A 200 39.69 15.96 27.23
C LEU A 200 38.27 16.02 26.64
N GLU A 201 38.05 15.47 25.45
CA GLU A 201 36.72 15.36 24.85
C GLU A 201 35.78 14.53 25.73
N TRP A 202 36.25 13.40 26.27
CA TRP A 202 35.48 12.59 27.19
C TRP A 202 35.16 13.32 28.51
N VAL A 203 36.14 13.96 29.15
CA VAL A 203 35.93 14.77 30.37
C VAL A 203 34.92 15.88 30.13
N ASN A 204 35.00 16.56 28.99
CA ASN A 204 34.05 17.61 28.61
C ASN A 204 32.64 17.07 28.29
N SER A 205 32.53 15.79 27.93
CA SER A 205 31.23 15.14 27.71
C SER A 205 30.52 14.72 29.01
N LEU A 206 31.25 14.65 30.14
CA LEU A 206 30.68 14.25 31.42
C LEU A 206 29.92 15.42 32.09
N GLN A 207 28.74 15.11 32.63
CA GLN A 207 27.96 16.08 33.40
C GLN A 207 28.60 16.33 34.78
N PRO A 208 28.90 17.58 35.17
CA PRO A 208 29.48 17.88 36.47
C PRO A 208 28.57 17.40 37.61
N ALA A 209 29.11 16.61 38.53
CA ALA A 209 28.37 16.14 39.68
C ALA A 209 28.01 17.33 40.60
N ARG A 210 26.71 17.48 40.90
CA ARG A 210 26.23 18.52 41.80
C ARG A 210 26.40 18.05 43.25
N VAL A 211 27.39 18.60 43.96
CA VAL A 211 27.60 18.29 45.37
C VAL A 211 26.49 18.93 46.19
N THR A 212 25.56 18.11 46.70
CA THR A 212 24.39 18.58 47.47
C THR A 212 24.63 18.62 48.98
N ARG A 213 25.75 18.09 49.47
CA ARG A 213 26.21 18.21 50.87
C ARG A 213 27.70 17.86 50.96
N TRP A 214 28.50 18.78 51.48
CA TRP A 214 29.82 18.45 52.01
C TRP A 214 29.61 17.94 53.44
N GLY A 215 30.26 16.84 53.80
CA GLY A 215 29.88 16.06 55.00
C GLY A 215 29.91 16.83 56.32
N GLY A 216 29.02 16.42 57.23
CA GLY A 216 28.96 16.84 58.64
C GLY A 216 27.96 17.94 58.90
#